data_AF-A0A954HNH0-F1
#
_entry.id   AF-A0A954HNH0-F1
#
_cell.length_a   1.000
_cell.length_b   1.000
_cell.length_c   1.000
_cell.angle_alpha   90.00
_cell.angle_beta   90.00
_cell.angle_gamma   90.00
#
_symmetry.space_group_name_H-M   'P 1'
#
loop_
_entity.id
_entity.type
_entity.pdbx_description
1 polymer ?
#
loop_
_entity_poly.entity_id
_entity_poly.type
_entity_poly.pdbx_seq_one_letter_code
_entity_poly.pdbx_strand_id
1 'polypeptide(L)' 'MRAVLQRVSRAQVTVDGSVVGAIDGGILVLLGISAEDTLDDLNWMVRKVAELRFFEDADGKMNLSVEDVGG' A
#
# COMPACT_ATOMS: atom_id res chain seq x y z
N MET A 1 -13.15 2.52 -7.51
CA MET A 1 -12.33 1.84 -6.48
C MET A 1 -11.76 2.90 -5.57
N ARG A 2 -11.65 2.63 -4.27
CA ARG A 2 -11.03 3.56 -3.32
C ARG A 2 -10.05 2.82 -2.42
N ALA A 3 -8.93 3.46 -2.11
CA ALA A 3 -7.94 2.93 -1.18
C ALA A 3 -7.57 4.01 -0.16
N VAL A 4 -7.41 3.60 1.10
CA VAL A 4 -6.72 4.39 2.12
C VAL A 4 -5.35 3.76 2.31
N LEU A 5 -4.30 4.53 2.09
CA LEU A 5 -2.91 4.08 2.18
C LEU A 5 -2.29 4.59 3.48
N GLN A 6 -1.61 3.72 4.20
CA GLN A 6 -0.88 4.07 5.41
C GLN A 6 0.58 3.65 5.25
N ARG A 7 1.50 4.61 5.39
CA ARG A 7 2.92 4.31 5.50
C ARG A 7 3.16 3.71 6.87
N VAL A 8 3.72 2.51 6.92
CA VAL A 8 3.91 1.77 8.17
C VAL A 8 5.35 1.29 8.30
N SER A 9 5.85 1.22 9.54
CA SER A 9 7.09 0.50 9.85
C SER A 9 6.87 -1.00 10.04
N ARG A 10 5.61 -1.41 10.27
CA ARG A 10 5.11 -2.79 10.28
C ARG A 10 3.58 -2.81 10.24
N ALA A 11 2.98 -3.88 9.72
CA ALA A 11 1.56 -4.16 9.85
C ALA A 11 1.27 -5.67 9.86
N GLN A 12 0.16 -6.09 10.45
CA GLN A 12 -0.26 -7.50 10.43
C GLN A 12 -1.78 -7.64 10.49
N VAL A 13 -2.27 -8.78 9.99
CA VAL A 13 -3.66 -9.22 10.10
C VAL A 13 -3.72 -10.46 10.99
N THR A 14 -4.67 -10.49 11.92
CA THR A 14 -4.87 -11.60 12.84
C THR A 14 -6.32 -12.06 12.78
N VAL A 15 -6.52 -13.37 12.66
CA VAL A 15 -7.84 -14.02 12.66
C VAL A 15 -7.82 -15.09 13.75
N ASP A 16 -8.79 -15.05 14.67
CA ASP A 16 -8.87 -15.96 15.82
C ASP A 16 -7.56 -16.10 16.62
N GLY A 17 -6.85 -14.97 16.78
CA GLY A 17 -5.57 -14.92 17.50
C GLY A 17 -4.35 -15.40 16.70
N SER A 18 -4.54 -15.88 15.47
CA SER A 18 -3.46 -16.34 14.59
C SER A 18 -3.11 -15.29 13.53
N VAL A 19 -1.82 -14.99 13.35
CA VAL A 19 -1.35 -14.08 12.29
C VAL A 19 -1.49 -14.77 10.94
N VAL A 20 -2.29 -14.17 10.05
CA VAL A 20 -2.54 -14.70 8.69
C VAL A 20 -1.76 -13.92 7.61
N GLY A 21 -1.16 -12.81 7.98
CA GLY A 21 -0.30 -12.00 7.11
C GLY A 21 0.37 -10.90 7.89
N ALA A 22 1.63 -10.60 7.55
CA ALA A 22 2.41 -9.54 8.17
C ALA A 22 3.41 -8.97 7.16
N ILE A 23 3.74 -7.70 7.35
CA ILE A 23 4.78 -6.98 6.63
C ILE A 23 5.62 -6.18 7.64
N ASP A 24 6.89 -5.93 7.28
CA ASP A 24 7.73 -4.94 7.94
C ASP A 24 7.43 -3.54 7.36
N GLY A 25 8.46 -2.75 7.03
CA GLY A 25 8.28 -1.41 6.46
C GLY A 25 7.64 -1.46 5.06
N GLY A 26 6.58 -0.69 4.85
CA GLY A 26 5.86 -0.68 3.58
C GLY A 26 4.56 0.12 3.62
N ILE A 27 3.57 -0.34 2.84
CA ILE A 27 2.24 0.28 2.76
C ILE A 27 1.16 -0.70 3.23
N LEU A 28 0.36 -0.29 4.21
CA LEU A 28 -0.92 -0.93 4.51
C LEU A 28 -2.01 -0.32 3.63
N VAL A 29 -2.72 -1.17 2.88
CA VAL A 29 -3.78 -0.77 1.94
C VAL A 29 -5.13 -1.22 2.47
N LEU A 30 -6.00 -0.27 2.81
CA LEU A 30 -7.41 -0.53 3.08
C LEU A 30 -8.20 -0.29 1.79
N LEU A 31 -8.61 -1.37 1.14
CA LEU A 31 -9.23 -1.33 -0.19
C LEU A 31 -10.75 -1.46 -0.11
N GLY A 32 -11.46 -0.54 -0.76
CA GLY A 32 -12.90 -0.57 -0.98
C GLY A 32 -13.23 -0.69 -2.46
N ILE A 33 -14.02 -1.71 -2.81
CA ILE A 33 -14.44 -2.01 -4.18
C ILE A 33 -15.95 -1.76 -4.29
N SER A 34 -16.34 -0.98 -5.31
CA SER A 34 -17.73 -0.69 -5.70
C SER A 34 -18.21 -1.66 -6.77
N ALA A 35 -19.54 -1.84 -6.89
CA ALA A 35 -20.14 -2.64 -7.97
C ALA A 35 -19.89 -2.05 -9.37
N GLU A 36 -19.55 -0.77 -9.46
CA GLU A 36 -19.25 -0.06 -10.71
C GLU A 36 -17.77 -0.15 -11.10
N ASP A 37 -16.93 -0.74 -10.25
CA ASP A 37 -15.49 -0.80 -10.50
C ASP A 37 -15.15 -1.83 -11.57
N THR A 38 -14.24 -1.44 -12.44
CA THR A 38 -13.79 -2.24 -13.57
C THR A 38 -12.35 -2.75 -13.37
N LEU A 39 -11.92 -3.65 -14.25
CA LEU A 39 -10.51 -4.08 -14.30
C LEU A 39 -9.56 -2.93 -14.64
N ASP A 40 -10.03 -1.93 -15.39
CA ASP A 40 -9.21 -0.75 -15.70
C ASP A 40 -8.99 0.10 -14.44
N ASP A 41 -9.99 0.24 -13.58
CA ASP A 41 -9.85 0.88 -12.27
C ASP A 41 -8.85 0.15 -11.37
N LEU A 42 -8.88 -1.19 -11.39
CA LEU A 42 -7.92 -2.02 -10.66
C LEU A 42 -6.48 -1.80 -11.17
N ASN A 43 -6.27 -1.90 -12.49
CA ASN A 43 -4.96 -1.72 -13.10
C ASN A 43 -4.40 -0.32 -12.82
N TRP A 44 -5.27 0.70 -12.92
CA TRP A 44 -4.90 2.07 -12.58
C TRP A 44 -4.54 2.21 -11.09
N MET A 45 -5.31 1.61 -10.18
CA MET A 45 -5.06 1.67 -8.74
C MET A 45 -3.74 0.98 -8.38
N VAL A 46 -3.49 -0.23 -8.89
CA VAL A 46 -2.25 -0.98 -8.63
C VAL A 46 -1.04 -0.14 -9.03
N ARG A 47 -1.04 0.38 -10.25
CA ARG A 47 0.04 1.24 -10.74
C ARG A 47 0.19 2.49 -9.87
N LYS A 48 -0.91 3.13 -9.53
CA LYS A 48 -0.90 4.33 -8.69
C LYS A 48 -0.33 4.08 -7.31
N VAL A 49 -0.65 2.96 -6.67
CA VAL A 49 -0.12 2.61 -5.35
C VAL A 49 1.36 2.26 -5.42
N ALA A 50 1.76 1.45 -6.42
CA ALA A 50 3.16 1.03 -6.60
C ALA A 50 4.08 2.22 -6.86
N GLU A 51 3.66 3.17 -7.72
CA GLU A 51 4.48 4.32 -8.14
C GLU A 51 4.35 5.54 -7.19
N LEU A 52 3.50 5.48 -6.15
CA LEU A 52 3.25 6.64 -5.29
C LEU A 52 4.49 7.00 -4.48
N ARG A 53 4.99 8.23 -4.68
CA ARG A 53 6.11 8.78 -3.90
C ARG A 53 5.66 9.11 -2.48
N PHE A 54 5.81 8.12 -1.60
CA PHE A 54 5.27 8.14 -0.25
C PHE A 54 6.34 7.88 0.82
N PHE A 55 7.58 7.62 0.41
CA PHE A 55 8.72 7.35 1.28
C PHE A 55 9.81 8.42 1.12
N GLU A 56 10.58 8.59 2.20
CA GLU A 56 11.65 9.58 2.28
C GLU A 56 12.90 9.09 1.55
N ASP A 57 13.54 9.99 0.81
CA ASP A 57 14.89 9.79 0.26
C ASP A 57 15.98 10.13 1.30
N ALA A 58 17.24 10.11 0.86
CA ALA A 58 18.39 10.42 1.71
C ALA A 58 18.39 11.86 2.27
N ASP A 59 17.64 12.78 1.65
CA ASP A 59 17.49 14.17 2.09
C ASP A 59 16.22 14.38 2.95
N GLY A 60 15.50 13.30 3.30
CA GLY A 60 14.26 13.34 4.07
C GLY A 60 13.05 13.85 3.27
N LYS A 61 13.12 13.85 1.94
CA LYS A 61 12.03 14.31 1.07
C LYS A 61 11.21 13.13 0.56
N MET A 62 9.89 13.30 0.45
CA MET A 62 8.96 12.28 -0.02
C MET A 62 9.07 12.05 -1.53
N ASN A 63 10.10 11.33 -1.95
CA ASN A 63 10.45 11.13 -3.36
C ASN A 63 10.48 9.66 -3.79
N LEU A 64 10.49 8.73 -2.85
CA LEU A 64 10.62 7.31 -3.12
C LEU A 64 9.26 6.62 -3.10
N SER A 65 9.07 5.68 -4.02
CA SER A 65 7.93 4.77 -4.06
C SER A 65 8.15 3.56 -3.13
N VAL A 66 7.13 2.72 -3.00
CA VAL A 66 7.26 1.46 -2.23
C VAL A 66 8.26 0.51 -2.89
N GLU A 67 8.31 0.50 -4.23
CA GLU A 67 9.24 -0.31 -5.00
C GLU A 67 10.69 0.15 -4.77
N ASP A 68 10.93 1.46 -4.70
CA ASP A 68 12.26 2.04 -4.47
C ASP A 68 12.85 1.68 -3.10
N VAL A 69 11.99 1.48 -2.09
CA VAL A 69 12.41 1.12 -0.72
C VAL A 69 12.37 -0.37 -0.45
N GLY A 70 11.98 -1.20 -1.43
CA GLY A 70 11.87 -2.66 -1.31
C GLY A 70 10.82 -3.12 -0.29
N GLY A 71 9.74 -2.33 -0.13
CA GLY A 71 8.64 -2.60 0.80
C GLY A 71 7.44 -3.31 0.19
#